data_AF-A0A520KYG8-F1
#
_entry.id   AF-A0A520KYG8-F1
#
_cell.length_a   1.000
_cell.length_b   1.000
_cell.length_c   1.000
_cell.angle_alpha   90.00
_cell.angle_beta   90.00
_cell.angle_gamma   90.00
#
_symmetry.space_group_name_H-M   'P 1'
#
loop_
_entity.id
_entity.type
_entity.pdbx_description
1 polymer ?
#
loop_
_entity_poly.entity_id
_entity_poly.type
_entity_poly.pdbx_seq_one_letter_code
_entity_poly.pdbx_strand_id
1 'polypeptide(L)'
;MMELVDVRGHKYCMPFSKGILSTSLMRAKLDVAEAYITAAEVEKELETRGVEEIGEEELVDLVKEKLAEGGFEKNAVYYEMWQKIREEKKNVIILLGGPTGSGKSTIASELGYRLGIRRTIGTDSIREVMRKMLSIELVPSIYYSSFFVGKNLKPPSQYLNKTVYGFEKQTSNVTVGVNALIKRARNEGFNLIVEGVHLVPGYIKNGENLFHFILNPPSTEHHKNMIIKRFIDLKRPVDRYIDHLTEIEEIKDYINEAARSNDVKIIQNYTVSETIEEIMTDVIGKLSEKVTAG
;
A
#
# COMPACT_ATOMS: atom_id res chain seq x y z
N MET A 1 -42.78 9.75 13.56
CA MET A 1 -41.81 9.57 12.45
C MET A 1 -40.44 9.63 13.11
N MET A 2 -39.58 8.64 12.91
CA MET A 2 -38.18 8.77 13.30
C MET A 2 -37.62 9.97 12.53
N GLU A 3 -37.11 10.97 13.25
CA GLU A 3 -36.26 11.99 12.62
C GLU A 3 -34.94 11.30 12.28
N LEU A 4 -34.60 11.30 11.00
CA LEU A 4 -33.33 10.77 10.54
C LEU A 4 -32.24 11.75 10.98
N VAL A 5 -31.30 11.28 11.80
CA VAL A 5 -30.14 12.09 12.18
C VAL A 5 -29.27 12.30 10.95
N ASP A 6 -29.01 13.54 10.60
CA ASP A 6 -28.16 13.90 9.48
C ASP A 6 -26.68 13.96 9.90
N VAL A 7 -25.79 13.45 9.05
CA VAL A 7 -24.34 13.52 9.24
C VAL A 7 -23.78 14.65 8.38
N ARG A 8 -23.25 15.69 9.03
CA ARG A 8 -22.64 16.84 8.37
C ARG A 8 -21.15 16.61 8.16
N GLY A 9 -20.77 16.45 6.90
CA GLY A 9 -19.39 16.53 6.44
C GLY A 9 -19.01 17.92 5.94
N HIS A 10 -17.77 18.08 5.48
CA HIS A 10 -17.26 19.41 5.07
C HIS A 10 -18.03 20.03 3.88
N LYS A 11 -18.56 19.21 2.96
CA LYS A 11 -19.25 19.67 1.72
C LYS A 11 -20.59 18.97 1.46
N TYR A 12 -21.07 18.18 2.41
CA TYR A 12 -22.26 17.37 2.23
C TYR A 12 -22.99 17.17 3.56
N CYS A 13 -24.28 16.92 3.47
CA CYS A 13 -25.11 16.47 4.57
C CYS A 13 -25.91 15.27 4.07
N MET A 14 -25.84 14.14 4.77
CA MET A 14 -26.55 12.92 4.39
C MET A 14 -27.11 12.23 5.63
N PRO A 15 -28.27 11.56 5.52
CA PRO A 15 -28.83 10.83 6.65
C PRO A 15 -27.88 9.74 7.11
N PHE A 16 -27.79 9.56 8.43
CA PHE A 16 -27.05 8.47 9.03
C PHE A 16 -27.52 7.14 8.45
N SER A 17 -26.55 6.28 8.10
CA SER A 17 -26.82 4.97 7.52
C SER A 17 -26.01 3.90 8.24
N LYS A 18 -26.72 3.02 8.94
CA LYS A 18 -26.13 1.80 9.52
C LYS A 18 -25.33 1.01 8.49
N GLY A 19 -25.83 0.86 7.26
CA GLY A 19 -25.14 0.11 6.22
C GLY A 19 -23.79 0.72 5.83
N ILE A 20 -23.71 2.05 5.74
CA ILE A 20 -22.45 2.77 5.46
C ILE A 20 -21.50 2.61 6.66
N LEU A 21 -21.98 2.78 7.88
CA LEU A 21 -21.16 2.63 9.08
C LEU A 21 -20.65 1.18 9.25
N SER A 22 -21.52 0.18 9.11
CA SER A 22 -21.12 -1.23 9.16
C SER A 22 -20.05 -1.56 8.11
N THR A 23 -20.18 -1.04 6.89
CA THR A 23 -19.13 -1.21 5.85
C THR A 23 -17.81 -0.58 6.28
N SER A 24 -17.86 0.58 6.94
CA SER A 24 -16.68 1.23 7.50
C SER A 24 -16.04 0.42 8.62
N LEU A 25 -16.84 -0.12 9.54
CA LEU A 25 -16.40 -0.94 10.66
C LEU A 25 -15.75 -2.26 10.18
N MET A 26 -16.30 -2.88 9.13
CA MET A 26 -15.70 -4.07 8.51
C MET A 26 -14.31 -3.77 7.91
N ARG A 27 -14.08 -2.57 7.37
CA ARG A 27 -12.72 -2.15 6.93
C ARG A 27 -11.75 -2.01 8.10
N ALA A 28 -12.28 -1.63 9.26
CA ALA A 28 -11.57 -1.61 10.52
C ALA A 28 -11.47 -2.99 11.19
N LYS A 29 -11.67 -4.09 10.43
CA LYS A 29 -11.54 -5.50 10.87
C LYS A 29 -12.60 -6.01 11.85
N LEU A 30 -13.73 -5.32 12.00
CA LEU A 30 -14.86 -5.95 12.69
C LEU A 30 -15.41 -7.06 11.80
N ASP A 31 -15.84 -8.15 12.42
CA ASP A 31 -16.63 -9.13 11.71
C ASP A 31 -17.99 -8.54 11.31
N VAL A 32 -18.71 -9.26 10.45
CA VAL A 32 -19.96 -8.76 9.89
C VAL A 32 -21.00 -8.53 10.99
N ALA A 33 -21.12 -9.47 11.94
CA ALA A 33 -22.13 -9.39 12.99
C ALA A 33 -21.86 -8.23 13.93
N GLU A 34 -20.63 -8.12 14.44
CA GLU A 34 -20.19 -7.05 15.33
C GLU A 34 -20.29 -5.68 14.64
N ALA A 35 -19.92 -5.58 13.36
CA ALA A 35 -20.08 -4.33 12.60
C ALA A 35 -21.55 -3.86 12.47
N TYR A 36 -22.51 -4.78 12.40
CA TYR A 36 -23.93 -4.43 12.40
C TYR A 36 -24.43 -4.08 13.80
N ILE A 37 -23.98 -4.80 14.82
CA ILE A 37 -24.34 -4.55 16.22
C ILE A 37 -23.84 -3.17 16.64
N THR A 38 -22.56 -2.88 16.49
CA THR A 38 -21.98 -1.58 16.83
C THR A 38 -22.65 -0.44 16.05
N ALA A 39 -22.96 -0.63 14.76
CA ALA A 39 -23.65 0.41 13.98
C ALA A 39 -25.08 0.68 14.49
N ALA A 40 -25.78 -0.36 14.97
CA ALA A 40 -27.10 -0.21 15.58
C ALA A 40 -27.04 0.45 16.96
N GLU A 41 -25.99 0.18 17.74
CA GLU A 41 -25.76 0.84 19.02
C GLU A 41 -25.48 2.34 18.85
N VAL A 42 -24.70 2.71 17.82
CA VAL A 42 -24.47 4.11 17.47
C VAL A 42 -25.78 4.81 17.05
N GLU A 43 -26.60 4.17 16.22
CA GLU A 43 -27.92 4.71 15.84
C GLU A 43 -28.79 4.98 17.05
N LYS A 44 -28.90 4.00 17.95
CA LYS A 44 -29.70 4.08 19.17
C LYS A 44 -29.19 5.19 20.11
N GLU A 45 -27.88 5.38 20.20
CA GLU A 45 -27.28 6.46 20.97
C GLU A 45 -27.65 7.83 20.38
N LEU A 46 -27.58 7.99 19.05
CA LEU A 46 -28.00 9.22 18.37
C LEU A 46 -29.48 9.54 18.61
N GLU A 47 -30.35 8.53 18.52
CA GLU A 47 -31.78 8.66 18.85
C GLU A 47 -32.00 9.08 20.31
N THR A 48 -31.24 8.49 21.23
CA THR A 48 -31.36 8.77 22.67
C THR A 48 -30.90 10.19 23.01
N ARG A 49 -29.88 10.69 22.30
CA ARG A 49 -29.42 12.08 22.41
C ARG A 49 -30.40 13.09 21.82
N GLY A 50 -31.32 12.66 20.97
CA GLY A 50 -32.33 13.52 20.34
C GLY A 50 -31.71 14.58 19.43
N VAL A 51 -30.58 14.27 18.78
CA VAL A 51 -29.88 15.18 17.87
C VAL A 51 -30.47 15.08 16.47
N GLU A 52 -30.73 16.21 15.82
CA GLU A 52 -31.15 16.24 14.40
C GLU A 52 -29.95 16.13 13.45
N GLU A 53 -28.77 16.59 13.88
CA GLU A 53 -27.54 16.62 13.09
C GLU A 53 -26.32 16.28 13.96
N ILE A 54 -25.36 15.53 13.42
CA ILE A 54 -24.05 15.25 14.03
C ILE A 54 -22.91 15.52 13.03
N GLY A 55 -21.82 16.11 13.51
CA GLY A 55 -20.61 16.31 12.69
C GLY A 55 -19.84 15.01 12.45
N GLU A 56 -19.10 14.90 11.34
CA GLU A 56 -18.26 13.73 11.06
C GLU A 56 -17.26 13.41 12.19
N GLU A 57 -16.57 14.43 12.72
CA GLU A 57 -15.60 14.25 13.81
C GLU A 57 -16.26 13.71 15.09
N GLU A 58 -17.41 14.29 15.47
CA GLU A 58 -18.17 13.86 16.65
C GLU A 58 -18.73 12.44 16.47
N LEU A 59 -19.20 12.10 15.26
CA LEU A 59 -19.61 10.74 14.94
C LEU A 59 -18.44 9.75 15.03
N VAL A 60 -17.24 10.16 14.63
CA VAL A 60 -16.05 9.32 14.74
C VAL A 60 -15.71 9.03 16.20
N ASP A 61 -15.76 10.04 17.06
CA ASP A 61 -15.52 9.88 18.50
C ASP A 61 -16.56 8.97 19.16
N LEU A 62 -17.84 9.15 18.83
CA LEU A 62 -18.90 8.26 19.29
C LEU A 62 -18.68 6.80 18.85
N VAL A 63 -18.31 6.58 17.59
CA VAL A 63 -18.03 5.21 17.11
C VAL A 63 -16.84 4.61 17.84
N LYS A 64 -15.78 5.38 18.12
CA LYS A 64 -14.63 4.92 18.89
C LYS A 64 -15.01 4.54 20.32
N GLU A 65 -15.87 5.34 20.96
CA GLU A 65 -16.41 5.04 22.29
C GLU A 65 -17.15 3.69 22.28
N LYS A 66 -18.07 3.48 21.33
CA LYS A 66 -18.81 2.21 21.21
C LYS A 66 -17.91 1.01 20.91
N LEU A 67 -16.87 1.20 20.09
CA LEU A 67 -15.88 0.16 19.86
C LEU A 67 -15.09 -0.18 21.13
N ALA A 68 -14.73 0.80 21.94
CA ALA A 68 -14.04 0.57 23.20
C ALA A 68 -14.95 -0.13 24.23
N GLU A 69 -16.21 0.29 24.35
CA GLU A 69 -17.22 -0.36 25.21
C GLU A 69 -17.41 -1.86 24.85
N GLY A 70 -17.34 -2.19 23.55
CA GLY A 70 -17.43 -3.56 23.03
C GLY A 70 -16.14 -4.39 23.14
N GLY A 71 -15.03 -3.84 23.65
CA GLY A 71 -13.74 -4.53 23.71
C GLY A 71 -13.02 -4.64 22.35
N PHE A 72 -13.29 -3.70 21.44
CA PHE A 72 -12.71 -3.63 20.10
C PHE A 72 -11.70 -2.48 19.97
N GLU A 73 -10.81 -2.31 20.95
CA GLU A 73 -9.88 -1.17 21.02
C GLU A 73 -8.95 -1.13 19.80
N LYS A 74 -8.49 -2.30 19.33
CA LYS A 74 -7.66 -2.39 18.11
C LYS A 74 -8.42 -1.88 16.88
N ASN A 75 -9.71 -2.22 16.78
CA ASN A 75 -10.53 -1.81 15.67
C ASN A 75 -10.87 -0.30 15.73
N ALA A 76 -11.02 0.27 16.93
CA ALA A 76 -11.18 1.70 17.11
C ALA A 76 -9.98 2.48 16.54
N VAL A 77 -8.76 1.97 16.77
CA VAL A 77 -7.54 2.53 16.14
C VAL A 77 -7.65 2.46 14.62
N TYR A 78 -7.94 1.28 14.05
CA TYR A 78 -8.07 1.13 12.59
C TYR A 78 -9.17 2.02 11.97
N TYR A 79 -10.27 2.22 12.69
CA TYR A 79 -11.37 3.07 12.27
C TYR A 79 -10.94 4.55 12.23
N GLU A 80 -10.33 5.05 13.31
CA GLU A 80 -9.76 6.41 13.36
C GLU A 80 -8.75 6.62 12.24
N MET A 81 -7.89 5.62 12.03
CA MET A 81 -6.87 5.65 11.00
C MET A 81 -7.46 5.83 9.59
N TRP A 82 -8.54 5.10 9.30
CA TRP A 82 -9.24 5.19 8.02
C TRP A 82 -9.93 6.55 7.83
N GLN A 83 -10.51 7.10 8.90
CA GLN A 83 -11.18 8.41 8.89
C GLN A 83 -10.20 9.54 8.54
N LYS A 84 -9.03 9.58 9.18
CA LYS A 84 -7.98 10.58 8.89
C LYS A 84 -7.53 10.57 7.44
N ILE A 85 -7.39 9.38 6.83
CA ILE A 85 -7.01 9.26 5.41
C ILE A 85 -8.15 9.69 4.48
N ARG A 86 -9.41 9.54 4.89
CA ARG A 86 -10.57 10.02 4.12
C ARG A 86 -10.69 11.54 4.17
N GLU A 87 -10.43 12.13 5.32
CA GLU A 87 -10.48 13.57 5.55
C GLU A 87 -9.31 14.33 4.91
N GLU A 88 -8.21 13.63 4.67
CA GLU A 88 -7.03 14.20 4.03
C GLU A 88 -7.40 14.81 2.67
N LYS A 89 -7.26 16.14 2.57
CA LYS A 89 -7.63 16.92 1.39
C LYS A 89 -6.74 16.62 0.19
N LYS A 90 -5.54 16.09 0.44
CA LYS A 90 -4.56 15.75 -0.58
C LYS A 90 -4.51 14.25 -0.83
N ASN A 91 -4.19 13.85 -2.04
CA ASN A 91 -4.14 12.44 -2.39
C ASN A 91 -3.01 11.71 -1.63
N VAL A 92 -3.33 10.56 -1.04
CA VAL A 92 -2.38 9.65 -0.39
C VAL A 92 -1.82 8.67 -1.43
N ILE A 93 -0.49 8.66 -1.57
CA ILE A 93 0.23 7.74 -2.47
C ILE A 93 1.12 6.84 -1.64
N ILE A 94 0.97 5.53 -1.78
CA ILE A 94 1.77 4.53 -1.06
C ILE A 94 2.55 3.68 -2.06
N LEU A 95 3.86 3.58 -1.87
CA LEU A 95 4.79 2.83 -2.70
C LEU A 95 5.37 1.67 -1.90
N LEU A 96 5.15 0.44 -2.36
CA LEU A 96 5.62 -0.78 -1.72
C LEU A 96 6.70 -1.46 -2.57
N GLY A 97 7.97 -1.16 -2.28
CA GLY A 97 9.15 -1.73 -2.92
C GLY A 97 9.67 -3.00 -2.24
N GLY A 98 10.71 -3.61 -2.80
CA GLY A 98 11.38 -4.80 -2.25
C GLY A 98 11.53 -5.95 -3.23
N PRO A 99 12.29 -7.00 -2.89
CA PRO A 99 12.68 -8.07 -3.81
C PRO A 99 11.52 -8.99 -4.22
N THR A 100 11.67 -9.71 -5.32
CA THR A 100 10.68 -10.71 -5.76
C THR A 100 10.45 -11.74 -4.67
N GLY A 101 9.21 -11.90 -4.21
CA GLY A 101 8.90 -12.84 -3.13
C GLY A 101 8.70 -12.21 -1.75
N SER A 102 8.87 -10.89 -1.60
CA SER A 102 8.70 -10.23 -0.29
C SER A 102 7.25 -9.99 0.19
N GLY A 103 6.23 -10.54 -0.50
CA GLY A 103 4.82 -10.38 -0.12
C GLY A 103 4.16 -9.04 -0.48
N LYS A 104 4.81 -8.17 -1.27
CA LYS A 104 4.28 -6.86 -1.70
C LYS A 104 2.83 -6.88 -2.21
N SER A 105 2.50 -7.76 -3.16
CA SER A 105 1.16 -7.77 -3.76
C SER A 105 0.07 -8.13 -2.73
N THR A 106 0.37 -9.01 -1.78
CA THR A 106 -0.52 -9.32 -0.65
C THR A 106 -0.72 -8.11 0.26
N ILE A 107 0.36 -7.47 0.69
CA ILE A 107 0.28 -6.26 1.53
C ILE A 107 -0.45 -5.13 0.80
N ALA A 108 -0.16 -4.90 -0.48
CA ALA A 108 -0.81 -3.87 -1.29
C ALA A 108 -2.33 -4.10 -1.43
N SER A 109 -2.75 -5.36 -1.57
CA SER A 109 -4.17 -5.72 -1.71
C SER A 109 -4.91 -5.52 -0.39
N GLU A 110 -4.33 -6.00 0.70
CA GLU A 110 -4.88 -5.83 2.05
C GLU A 110 -4.93 -4.35 2.45
N LEU A 111 -3.86 -3.59 2.19
CA LEU A 111 -3.79 -2.16 2.46
C LEU A 111 -4.84 -1.38 1.65
N GLY A 112 -4.98 -1.70 0.36
CA GLY A 112 -5.99 -1.09 -0.50
C GLY A 112 -7.41 -1.36 -0.03
N TYR A 113 -7.69 -2.58 0.42
CA TYR A 113 -8.98 -2.93 1.02
C TYR A 113 -9.26 -2.12 2.29
N ARG A 114 -8.32 -2.07 3.23
CA ARG A 114 -8.49 -1.35 4.51
C ARG A 114 -8.61 0.16 4.34
N LEU A 115 -7.82 0.74 3.44
CA LEU A 115 -7.85 2.19 3.17
C LEU A 115 -8.96 2.62 2.22
N GLY A 116 -9.69 1.67 1.61
CA GLY A 116 -10.62 1.97 0.53
C GLY A 116 -9.93 2.52 -0.73
N ILE A 117 -8.61 2.32 -0.87
CA ILE A 117 -7.86 2.73 -2.06
C ILE A 117 -8.07 1.68 -3.14
N ARG A 118 -8.98 1.99 -4.07
CA ARG A 118 -9.36 1.08 -5.16
C ARG A 118 -8.30 0.92 -6.24
N ARG A 119 -7.31 1.82 -6.28
CA ARG A 119 -6.30 1.89 -7.35
C ARG A 119 -4.97 1.34 -6.83
N THR A 120 -4.77 0.04 -7.02
CA THR A 120 -3.51 -0.66 -6.73
C THR A 120 -2.87 -1.12 -8.03
N ILE A 121 -1.66 -0.67 -8.33
CA ILE A 121 -0.97 -0.93 -9.60
C ILE A 121 0.38 -1.60 -9.36
N GLY A 122 0.63 -2.73 -10.02
CA GLY A 122 1.93 -3.39 -10.03
C GLY A 122 2.88 -2.79 -11.07
N THR A 123 4.14 -2.55 -10.71
CA THR A 123 5.17 -2.09 -11.67
C THR A 123 5.41 -3.10 -12.80
N ASP A 124 5.13 -4.39 -12.57
CA ASP A 124 5.22 -5.41 -13.61
C ASP A 124 4.20 -5.18 -14.73
N SER A 125 2.99 -4.65 -14.41
CA SER A 125 2.00 -4.29 -15.43
C SER A 125 2.48 -3.15 -16.33
N ILE A 126 3.20 -2.17 -15.77
CA ILE A 126 3.82 -1.08 -16.54
C ILE A 126 4.87 -1.67 -17.48
N ARG A 127 5.76 -2.53 -16.95
CA ARG A 127 6.80 -3.22 -17.72
C ARG A 127 6.19 -4.05 -18.86
N GLU A 128 5.10 -4.78 -18.60
CA GLU A 128 4.39 -5.59 -19.59
C GLU A 128 3.82 -4.76 -20.74
N VAL A 129 3.22 -3.60 -20.45
CA VAL A 129 2.74 -2.67 -21.48
C VAL A 129 3.93 -2.12 -22.29
N MET A 130 4.98 -1.64 -21.62
CA MET A 130 6.17 -1.12 -22.30
C MET A 130 6.80 -2.15 -23.23
N ARG A 131 6.89 -3.42 -22.79
CA ARG A 131 7.48 -4.51 -23.57
C ARG A 131 6.70 -4.81 -24.86
N LYS A 132 5.40 -4.55 -24.90
CA LYS A 132 4.59 -4.70 -26.12
C LYS A 132 4.72 -3.52 -27.08
N MET A 133 5.05 -2.34 -26.56
CA MET A 133 5.15 -1.11 -27.35
C MET A 133 6.55 -0.83 -27.89
N LEU A 134 7.60 -1.27 -27.18
CA LEU A 134 9.00 -0.99 -27.50
C LEU A 134 9.69 -2.29 -27.93
N SER A 135 10.51 -2.25 -28.98
CA SER A 135 11.25 -3.42 -29.43
C SER A 135 12.36 -3.83 -28.46
N ILE A 136 12.73 -5.11 -28.47
CA ILE A 136 13.82 -5.65 -27.63
C ILE A 136 15.18 -5.03 -27.97
N GLU A 137 15.38 -4.60 -29.22
CA GLU A 137 16.59 -3.93 -29.68
C GLU A 137 16.74 -2.53 -29.07
N LEU A 138 15.63 -1.82 -28.88
CA LEU A 138 15.63 -0.48 -28.30
C LEU A 138 15.78 -0.53 -26.77
N VAL A 139 15.01 -1.40 -26.11
CA VAL A 139 14.99 -1.48 -24.64
C VAL A 139 15.05 -2.94 -24.18
N PRO A 140 16.20 -3.60 -24.28
CA PRO A 140 16.32 -5.02 -23.92
C PRO A 140 16.01 -5.30 -22.44
N SER A 141 16.24 -4.32 -21.56
CA SER A 141 16.12 -4.50 -20.11
C SER A 141 14.70 -4.89 -19.64
N ILE A 142 13.64 -4.48 -20.35
CA ILE A 142 12.25 -4.75 -19.93
C ILE A 142 11.75 -6.16 -20.32
N TYR A 143 12.49 -6.88 -21.16
CA TYR A 143 12.07 -8.18 -21.70
C TYR A 143 12.31 -9.35 -20.75
N TYR A 144 13.25 -9.21 -19.80
CA TYR A 144 13.64 -10.26 -18.86
C TYR A 144 13.12 -9.99 -17.45
N SER A 145 13.05 -11.02 -16.61
CA SER A 145 12.80 -10.84 -15.16
C SER A 145 13.91 -10.00 -14.54
N SER A 146 13.61 -9.25 -13.48
CA SER A 146 14.57 -8.32 -12.82
C SER A 146 15.92 -8.95 -12.49
N PHE A 147 15.91 -10.17 -11.95
CA PHE A 147 17.11 -10.95 -11.60
C PHE A 147 17.84 -11.57 -12.81
N PHE A 148 17.27 -11.54 -14.00
CA PHE A 148 17.83 -12.18 -15.21
C PHE A 148 18.34 -11.18 -16.25
N VAL A 149 18.04 -9.88 -16.08
CA VAL A 149 18.42 -8.83 -17.03
C VAL A 149 19.94 -8.79 -17.23
N GLY A 150 20.71 -8.93 -16.14
CA GLY A 150 22.17 -8.86 -16.16
C GLY A 150 22.85 -9.89 -17.05
N LYS A 151 22.24 -11.05 -17.29
CA LYS A 151 22.79 -12.09 -18.18
C LYS A 151 22.65 -11.73 -19.66
N ASN A 152 21.77 -10.80 -19.99
CA ASN A 152 21.44 -10.40 -21.37
C ASN A 152 21.92 -8.99 -21.71
N LEU A 153 22.54 -8.29 -20.76
CA LEU A 153 23.15 -6.98 -20.96
C LEU A 153 24.65 -7.05 -20.68
N LYS A 154 25.45 -6.31 -21.45
CA LYS A 154 26.88 -6.14 -21.18
C LYS A 154 27.07 -4.85 -20.37
N PRO A 155 27.56 -4.91 -19.12
CA PRO A 155 27.91 -3.69 -18.40
C PRO A 155 29.11 -3.00 -19.08
N PRO A 156 29.26 -1.68 -18.91
CA PRO A 156 30.38 -0.91 -19.49
C PRO A 156 31.74 -1.28 -18.88
N SER A 157 31.75 -1.95 -17.72
CA SER A 157 32.94 -2.39 -17.02
C SER A 157 32.74 -3.79 -16.45
N GLN A 158 33.80 -4.60 -16.48
CA GLN A 158 33.81 -5.95 -15.92
C GLN A 158 33.73 -5.98 -14.39
N TYR A 159 34.05 -4.85 -13.72
CA TYR A 159 33.99 -4.72 -12.27
C TYR A 159 32.57 -4.50 -11.74
N LEU A 160 31.59 -4.24 -12.61
CA LEU A 160 30.21 -4.03 -12.21
C LEU A 160 29.50 -5.36 -12.03
N ASN A 161 28.71 -5.47 -10.95
CA ASN A 161 27.78 -6.57 -10.77
C ASN A 161 26.74 -6.52 -11.91
N LYS A 162 26.74 -7.56 -12.76
CA LYS A 162 25.86 -7.65 -13.94
C LYS A 162 24.38 -7.65 -13.55
N THR A 163 24.01 -8.38 -12.49
CA THR A 163 22.64 -8.46 -11.98
C THR A 163 22.13 -7.08 -11.61
N VAL A 164 22.89 -6.38 -10.75
CA VAL A 164 22.53 -5.04 -10.27
C VAL A 164 22.47 -4.07 -11.44
N TYR A 165 23.48 -4.02 -12.30
CA TYR A 165 23.48 -3.13 -13.47
C TYR A 165 22.26 -3.35 -14.38
N GLY A 166 21.92 -4.61 -14.67
CA GLY A 166 20.75 -4.93 -15.48
C GLY A 166 19.45 -4.51 -14.81
N PHE A 167 19.34 -4.73 -13.50
CA PHE A 167 18.21 -4.32 -12.70
C PHE A 167 18.06 -2.79 -12.64
N GLU A 168 19.15 -2.02 -12.50
CA GLU A 168 19.14 -0.56 -12.54
C GLU A 168 18.63 -0.02 -13.89
N LYS A 169 19.07 -0.61 -15.00
CA LYS A 169 18.57 -0.26 -16.34
C LYS A 169 17.09 -0.58 -16.49
N GLN A 170 16.64 -1.72 -15.97
CA GLN A 170 15.21 -2.03 -15.98
C GLN A 170 14.41 -1.04 -15.12
N THR A 171 14.89 -0.75 -13.91
CA THR A 171 14.27 0.17 -12.95
C THR A 171 14.16 1.58 -13.52
N SER A 172 15.25 2.14 -14.04
CA SER A 172 15.24 3.47 -14.66
C SER A 172 14.19 3.59 -15.78
N ASN A 173 14.05 2.55 -16.61
CA ASN A 173 13.04 2.52 -17.68
C ASN A 173 11.61 2.42 -17.13
N VAL A 174 11.34 1.47 -16.23
CA VAL A 174 9.98 1.24 -15.69
C VAL A 174 9.50 2.41 -14.84
N THR A 175 10.41 3.06 -14.10
CA THR A 175 10.09 4.15 -13.19
C THR A 175 9.64 5.43 -13.93
N VAL A 176 9.91 5.56 -15.24
CA VAL A 176 9.29 6.61 -16.06
C VAL A 176 7.76 6.49 -16.03
N GLY A 177 7.23 5.27 -16.20
CA GLY A 177 5.80 5.01 -16.12
C GLY A 177 5.24 5.18 -14.71
N VAL A 178 6.00 4.77 -13.68
CA VAL A 178 5.61 4.98 -12.27
C VAL A 178 5.46 6.47 -11.95
N ASN A 179 6.45 7.29 -12.32
CA ASN A 179 6.40 8.73 -12.10
C ASN A 179 5.23 9.39 -12.86
N ALA A 180 4.89 8.90 -14.06
CA ALA A 180 3.72 9.36 -14.81
C ALA A 180 2.40 9.04 -14.08
N LEU A 181 2.28 7.83 -13.50
CA LEU A 181 1.11 7.45 -12.68
C LEU A 181 0.98 8.30 -11.42
N ILE A 182 2.09 8.54 -10.71
CA ILE A 182 2.12 9.40 -9.51
C ILE A 182 1.68 10.83 -9.87
N LYS A 183 2.22 11.39 -10.96
CA LYS A 183 1.83 12.71 -11.46
C LYS A 183 0.34 12.77 -11.79
N ARG A 184 -0.18 11.73 -12.45
CA ARG A 184 -1.61 11.64 -12.78
C ARG A 184 -2.48 11.56 -11.54
N ALA A 185 -2.11 10.75 -10.56
CA ALA A 185 -2.84 10.62 -9.28
C ALA A 185 -2.96 11.96 -8.55
N ARG A 186 -1.88 12.76 -8.57
CA ARG A 186 -1.89 14.13 -8.02
C ARG A 186 -2.79 15.07 -8.81
N ASN A 187 -2.66 15.08 -10.13
CA ASN A 187 -3.45 15.97 -10.99
C ASN A 187 -4.95 15.67 -10.94
N GLU A 188 -5.32 14.39 -10.87
CA GLU A 188 -6.72 13.94 -10.85
C GLU A 188 -7.27 13.76 -9.41
N GLY A 189 -6.45 14.00 -8.38
CA GLY A 189 -6.88 14.01 -6.98
C GLY A 189 -7.32 12.65 -6.43
N PHE A 190 -6.63 11.56 -6.80
CA PHE A 190 -6.99 10.23 -6.31
C PHE A 190 -5.87 9.53 -5.53
N ASN A 191 -6.26 8.75 -4.53
CA ASN A 191 -5.35 7.89 -3.76
C ASN A 191 -4.84 6.71 -4.62
N LEU A 192 -3.57 6.34 -4.45
CA LEU A 192 -2.89 5.35 -5.28
C LEU A 192 -1.96 4.47 -4.44
N ILE A 193 -2.02 3.16 -4.64
CA ILE A 193 -0.99 2.22 -4.18
C ILE A 193 -0.23 1.72 -5.41
N VAL A 194 1.10 1.79 -5.37
CA VAL A 194 1.96 1.16 -6.37
C VAL A 194 2.82 0.12 -5.66
N GLU A 195 2.94 -1.07 -6.25
CA GLU A 195 3.78 -2.13 -5.70
C GLU A 195 4.74 -2.69 -6.74
N GLY A 196 5.94 -3.07 -6.31
CA GLY A 196 6.80 -3.96 -7.08
C GLY A 196 8.29 -3.68 -6.93
N VAL A 197 9.09 -4.53 -7.57
CA VAL A 197 10.55 -4.53 -7.40
C VAL A 197 11.22 -3.25 -7.91
N HIS A 198 10.63 -2.59 -8.91
CA HIS A 198 11.17 -1.35 -9.50
C HIS A 198 10.95 -0.10 -8.64
N LEU A 199 10.26 -0.21 -7.50
CA LEU A 199 10.08 0.92 -6.57
C LEU A 199 11.32 1.10 -5.70
N VAL A 200 12.43 1.45 -6.35
CA VAL A 200 13.73 1.67 -5.72
C VAL A 200 13.86 3.13 -5.31
N PRO A 201 14.22 3.43 -4.04
CA PRO A 201 14.46 4.78 -3.58
C PRO A 201 15.55 5.48 -4.42
N GLY A 202 15.41 6.79 -4.61
CA GLY A 202 16.28 7.59 -5.50
C GLY A 202 15.84 7.63 -6.97
N TYR A 203 15.05 6.66 -7.47
CA TYR A 203 14.50 6.71 -8.83
C TYR A 203 13.13 7.40 -8.91
N ILE A 204 12.45 7.54 -7.77
CA ILE A 204 11.10 8.11 -7.67
C ILE A 204 11.21 9.50 -7.06
N LYS A 205 10.51 10.46 -7.67
CA LYS A 205 10.51 11.82 -7.14
C LYS A 205 9.68 11.88 -5.86
N ASN A 206 10.30 12.34 -4.79
CA ASN A 206 9.59 12.65 -3.56
C ASN A 206 8.51 13.71 -3.80
N GLY A 207 7.53 13.74 -2.91
CA GLY A 207 6.68 14.90 -2.76
C GLY A 207 5.61 14.67 -1.71
N GLU A 208 4.66 15.56 -1.67
CA GLU A 208 3.63 15.54 -0.65
C GLU A 208 2.78 14.26 -0.66
N ASN A 209 2.44 13.81 0.56
CA ASN A 209 1.64 12.63 0.89
C ASN A 209 2.03 11.37 0.10
N LEU A 210 3.33 11.25 -0.21
CA LEU A 210 3.94 10.07 -0.81
C LEU A 210 4.71 9.32 0.27
N PHE A 211 4.31 8.08 0.49
CA PHE A 211 4.89 7.18 1.48
C PHE A 211 5.57 6.03 0.75
N HIS A 212 6.86 5.85 0.98
CA HIS A 212 7.63 4.78 0.36
C HIS A 212 8.12 3.83 1.46
N PHE A 213 7.86 2.54 1.26
CA PHE A 213 8.30 1.46 2.14
C PHE A 213 8.98 0.36 1.32
N ILE A 214 10.03 -0.24 1.87
CA ILE A 214 10.65 -1.44 1.33
C ILE A 214 10.25 -2.64 2.19
N LEU A 215 9.60 -3.63 1.58
CA LEU A 215 9.20 -4.86 2.25
C LEU A 215 10.25 -5.94 2.01
N ASN A 216 10.80 -6.48 3.09
CA ASN A 216 11.74 -7.58 3.06
C ASN A 216 11.18 -8.85 3.71
N PRO A 217 11.54 -10.03 3.18
CA PRO A 217 11.32 -11.27 3.90
C PRO A 217 12.19 -11.29 5.17
N PRO A 218 11.64 -11.76 6.31
CA PRO A 218 12.34 -11.70 7.60
C PRO A 218 13.52 -12.66 7.71
N SER A 219 13.54 -13.71 6.88
CA SER A 219 14.70 -14.60 6.73
C SER A 219 14.74 -15.21 5.33
N THR A 220 15.87 -15.77 4.94
CA THR A 220 16.03 -16.48 3.66
C THR A 220 15.05 -17.65 3.53
N GLU A 221 14.78 -18.37 4.63
CA GLU A 221 13.81 -19.46 4.64
C GLU A 221 12.37 -18.96 4.40
N HIS A 222 11.97 -17.86 5.06
CA HIS A 222 10.70 -17.21 4.76
C HIS A 222 10.63 -16.75 3.30
N HIS A 223 11.73 -16.20 2.77
CA HIS A 223 11.80 -15.76 1.39
C HIS A 223 11.52 -16.90 0.40
N LYS A 224 12.19 -18.04 0.58
CA LYS A 224 11.97 -19.25 -0.22
C LYS A 224 10.52 -19.70 -0.13
N ASN A 225 9.98 -19.80 1.07
CA ASN A 225 8.58 -20.22 1.29
C ASN A 225 7.58 -19.28 0.62
N MET A 226 7.81 -17.96 0.68
CA MET A 226 6.96 -16.97 0.00
C MET A 226 7.04 -17.09 -1.53
N ILE A 227 8.23 -17.35 -2.09
CA ILE A 227 8.40 -17.61 -3.52
C ILE A 227 7.65 -18.87 -3.92
N ILE A 228 7.83 -19.98 -3.19
CA ILE A 228 7.14 -21.24 -3.44
C ILE A 228 5.62 -21.03 -3.41
N LYS A 229 5.08 -20.45 -2.32
CA LYS A 229 3.65 -20.18 -2.16
C LYS A 229 3.09 -19.31 -3.29
N ARG A 230 3.87 -18.35 -3.79
CA ARG A 230 3.44 -17.48 -4.90
C ARG A 230 3.28 -18.23 -6.21
N PHE A 231 4.12 -19.23 -6.47
CA PHE A 231 4.21 -19.89 -7.77
C PHE A 231 3.63 -21.31 -7.78
N ILE A 232 3.27 -21.88 -6.63
CA ILE A 232 2.72 -23.25 -6.53
C ILE A 232 1.44 -23.43 -7.35
N ASP A 233 0.57 -22.41 -7.38
CA ASP A 233 -0.70 -22.44 -8.13
C ASP A 233 -0.58 -21.81 -9.53
N LEU A 234 0.62 -21.39 -9.93
CA LEU A 234 0.87 -20.72 -11.21
C LEU A 234 1.54 -21.67 -12.20
N LYS A 235 1.24 -21.52 -13.49
CA LYS A 235 1.89 -22.26 -14.59
C LYS A 235 3.39 -22.00 -14.75
N ARG A 236 4.03 -21.22 -13.86
CA ARG A 236 5.44 -20.86 -13.95
C ARG A 236 6.25 -21.83 -13.08
N PRO A 237 7.33 -22.45 -13.60
CA PRO A 237 8.14 -23.38 -12.82
C PRO A 237 8.81 -22.64 -11.65
N VAL A 238 8.52 -23.12 -10.43
CA VAL A 238 9.07 -22.63 -9.16
C VAL A 238 10.60 -22.68 -9.18
N ASP A 239 11.15 -23.73 -9.80
CA ASP A 239 12.59 -24.00 -9.92
C ASP A 239 13.37 -22.81 -10.48
N ARG A 240 12.80 -22.10 -11.47
CA ARG A 240 13.43 -20.91 -12.08
C ARG A 240 13.74 -19.82 -11.06
N TYR A 241 12.94 -19.66 -10.00
CA TYR A 241 13.18 -18.62 -9.00
C TYR A 241 14.11 -19.10 -7.89
N ILE A 242 14.06 -20.39 -7.56
CA ILE A 242 14.98 -21.00 -6.60
C ILE A 242 16.41 -20.98 -7.16
N ASP A 243 16.58 -21.31 -8.45
CA ASP A 243 17.85 -21.31 -9.17
C ASP A 243 18.48 -19.91 -9.31
N HIS A 244 17.70 -18.86 -9.06
CA HIS A 244 18.13 -17.45 -9.14
C HIS A 244 18.01 -16.72 -7.80
N LEU A 245 17.97 -17.44 -6.67
CA LEU A 245 17.87 -16.83 -5.35
C LEU A 245 19.06 -15.90 -5.07
N THR A 246 20.26 -16.25 -5.51
CA THR A 246 21.45 -15.40 -5.38
C THR A 246 21.24 -14.04 -6.04
N GLU A 247 20.81 -14.01 -7.30
CA GLU A 247 20.54 -12.74 -8.00
C GLU A 247 19.39 -11.94 -7.37
N ILE A 248 18.39 -12.62 -6.79
CA ILE A 248 17.30 -11.97 -6.06
C ILE A 248 17.81 -11.31 -4.77
N GLU A 249 18.72 -11.97 -4.04
CA GLU A 249 19.35 -11.44 -2.83
C GLU A 249 20.29 -10.27 -3.16
N GLU A 250 21.05 -10.33 -4.25
CA GLU A 250 21.86 -9.19 -4.74
C GLU A 250 20.98 -7.95 -5.01
N ILE A 251 19.83 -8.16 -5.65
CA ILE A 251 18.84 -7.08 -5.89
C ILE A 251 18.26 -6.57 -4.57
N LYS A 252 17.95 -7.46 -3.62
CA LYS A 252 17.46 -7.08 -2.29
C LYS A 252 18.46 -6.16 -1.59
N ASP A 253 19.73 -6.53 -1.59
CA ASP A 253 20.79 -5.77 -0.92
C ASP A 253 20.97 -4.40 -1.56
N TYR A 254 20.95 -4.33 -2.89
CA TYR A 254 20.96 -3.06 -3.62
C TYR A 254 19.76 -2.16 -3.24
N ILE A 255 18.53 -2.71 -3.19
CA ILE A 255 17.34 -1.96 -2.80
C ILE A 255 17.46 -1.45 -1.37
N ASN A 256 18.00 -2.26 -0.45
CA ASN A 256 18.19 -1.88 0.94
C ASN A 256 19.22 -0.78 1.12
N GLU A 257 20.31 -0.83 0.35
CA GLU A 257 21.30 0.24 0.32
C GLU A 257 20.68 1.55 -0.17
N ALA A 258 19.96 1.52 -1.30
CA ALA A 258 19.23 2.67 -1.81
C ALA A 258 18.22 3.22 -0.78
N ALA A 259 17.53 2.35 -0.06
CA ALA A 259 16.59 2.76 0.98
C ALA A 259 17.27 3.48 2.15
N ARG A 260 18.38 2.95 2.65
CA ARG A 260 19.18 3.60 3.71
C ARG A 260 19.70 4.96 3.26
N SER A 261 20.21 5.06 2.02
CA SER A 261 20.74 6.32 1.48
C SER A 261 19.67 7.40 1.26
N ASN A 262 18.39 7.02 1.15
CA ASN A 262 17.28 7.94 0.90
C ASN A 262 16.32 8.06 2.09
N ASP A 263 16.70 7.54 3.27
CA ASP A 263 15.87 7.53 4.49
C ASP A 263 14.47 6.92 4.27
N VAL A 264 14.42 5.83 3.50
CA VAL A 264 13.20 5.07 3.24
C VAL A 264 13.15 3.88 4.18
N LYS A 265 12.01 3.75 4.88
CA LYS A 265 11.81 2.69 5.88
C LYS A 265 11.80 1.30 5.24
N ILE A 266 12.56 0.39 5.85
CA ILE A 266 12.59 -1.03 5.50
C ILE A 266 11.78 -1.78 6.57
N ILE A 267 10.73 -2.49 6.14
CA ILE A 267 9.83 -3.26 7.00
C ILE A 267 10.08 -4.76 6.78
N GLN A 268 10.23 -5.49 7.89
CA GLN A 268 10.35 -6.94 7.86
C GLN A 268 8.94 -7.56 7.85
N ASN A 269 8.61 -8.26 6.77
CA ASN A 269 7.27 -8.81 6.55
C ASN A 269 7.10 -10.16 7.27
N TYR A 270 6.89 -10.12 8.59
CA TYR A 270 6.60 -11.29 9.41
C TYR A 270 5.18 -11.80 9.18
N THR A 271 4.19 -10.93 9.40
CA THR A 271 2.79 -11.21 9.15
C THR A 271 2.13 -10.05 8.41
N VAL A 272 1.04 -10.37 7.70
CA VAL A 272 0.25 -9.34 6.99
C VAL A 272 -0.31 -8.32 7.98
N SER A 273 -0.78 -8.75 9.15
CA SER A 273 -1.39 -7.84 10.13
C SER A 273 -0.39 -6.83 10.70
N GLU A 274 0.76 -7.30 11.17
CA GLU A 274 1.81 -6.45 11.76
C GLU A 274 2.38 -5.48 10.73
N THR A 275 2.67 -5.97 9.52
CA THR A 275 3.20 -5.14 8.42
C THR A 275 2.24 -4.01 8.06
N ILE A 276 0.93 -4.31 8.01
CA ILE A 276 -0.08 -3.29 7.72
C ILE A 276 -0.19 -2.29 8.86
N GLU A 277 -0.21 -2.75 10.12
CA GLU A 277 -0.25 -1.88 11.30
C GLU A 277 0.92 -0.90 11.33
N GLU A 278 2.13 -1.39 11.03
CA GLU A 278 3.33 -0.57 10.94
C GLU A 278 3.25 0.48 9.82
N ILE A 279 2.84 0.09 8.61
CA ILE A 279 2.65 1.03 7.49
C ILE A 279 1.62 2.10 7.84
N MET A 280 0.48 1.68 8.38
CA MET A 280 -0.64 2.56 8.72
C MET A 280 -0.23 3.59 9.78
N THR A 281 0.49 3.14 10.81
CA THR A 281 0.98 3.99 11.90
C THR A 281 1.88 5.09 11.35
N ASP A 282 2.83 4.75 10.48
CA ASP A 282 3.73 5.72 9.86
C ASP A 282 3.01 6.69 8.92
N VAL A 283 2.07 6.20 8.11
CA VAL A 283 1.29 7.04 7.21
C VAL A 283 0.56 8.10 8.03
N ILE A 284 -0.10 7.69 9.11
CA ILE A 284 -0.96 8.59 9.88
C ILE A 284 -0.18 9.53 10.78
N GLY A 285 0.92 9.07 11.38
CA GLY A 285 1.83 9.96 12.12
C GLY A 285 2.26 11.13 11.24
N LYS A 286 2.71 10.83 10.02
CA LYS A 286 3.14 11.84 9.04
C LYS A 286 2.01 12.70 8.46
N LEU A 287 0.77 12.20 8.37
CA LEU A 287 -0.38 13.03 7.98
C LEU A 287 -0.77 13.97 9.14
N SER A 288 -0.72 13.49 10.38
CA SER A 288 -1.10 14.25 11.58
C SER A 288 -0.11 15.36 11.91
N GLU A 289 1.20 15.12 11.75
CA GLU A 289 2.26 16.15 11.93
C GLU A 289 2.10 17.36 10.99
N LYS A 290 1.43 17.18 9.84
CA LYS A 290 1.20 18.27 8.88
C LYS A 290 0.00 19.13 9.23
N VAL A 291 -0.98 18.58 9.95
CA VAL A 291 -2.17 19.33 10.39
C VAL A 291 -1.82 20.34 11.47
N THR A 292 -0.81 20.06 12.29
CA THR A 292 -0.31 20.97 13.33
C THR A 292 0.68 22.04 12.83
N ALA A 293 1.20 21.90 11.61
CA ALA A 293 2.22 22.80 11.04
C ALA A 293 1.68 23.79 9.98
N GLY A 294 0.38 23.75 9.66
CA GLY A 294 -0.29 24.61 8.68
C GLY A 294 -1.40 25.43 9.31
#